data_AF-A0A535YQD8-F1
#
_entry.id   AF-A0A535YQD8-F1
#
_cell.length_a   1.000
_cell.length_b   1.000
_cell.length_c   1.000
_cell.angle_alpha   90.00
_cell.angle_beta   90.00
_cell.angle_gamma   90.00
#
_symmetry.space_group_name_H-M   'P 1'
#
loop_
_entity.id
_entity.type
_entity.pdbx_description
1 polymer ?
#
loop_
_entity_poly.entity_id
_entity_poly.type
_entity_poly.pdbx_seq_one_letter_code
_entity_poly.pdbx_strand_id
1 'polypeptide(L)'
;MLTFRAGDPDRPRGHALVFFRDGDSPDQVWATYLVVAPIKMDLGKYIPAAFASQLAGQLAAAGPSAYPLPPVPERYEGGLDALERLAELRNDDLIDGGTLRMSDPLYALQPVADIGAQYAERCVSYVASQPLDQPVTESVATAAGGMDVDDLLLQVMPDRDKVARLARLTGTLRYAIEGGDARHASETVGDMQRVARHLTDKYRPDELIAAARSAEPRAAELAELFLERCYRLLDEDYTALADLDRQIEDLKGR
;
A
#
# COMPACT_ATOMS: atom_id res chain seq x y z
N MET A 1 24.29 7.70 -24.16
CA MET A 1 23.69 8.51 -23.07
C MET A 1 22.28 8.85 -23.48
N LEU A 2 21.30 8.52 -22.64
CA LEU A 2 19.87 8.73 -22.93
C LEU A 2 19.45 10.17 -22.68
N THR A 3 18.65 10.72 -23.59
CA THR A 3 18.10 12.07 -23.51
C THR A 3 16.65 12.02 -23.04
N PHE A 4 16.41 12.32 -21.77
CA PHE A 4 15.06 12.36 -21.20
C PHE A 4 14.42 13.71 -21.51
N ARG A 5 13.20 13.67 -22.05
CA ARG A 5 12.33 14.83 -22.27
C ARG A 5 11.32 14.99 -21.14
N ALA A 6 10.86 13.87 -20.59
CA ALA A 6 10.05 13.78 -19.38
C ALA A 6 10.51 12.58 -18.56
N GLY A 7 10.36 12.66 -17.24
CA GLY A 7 10.85 11.63 -16.32
C GLY A 7 12.11 12.04 -15.57
N ASP A 8 12.60 11.14 -14.73
CA ASP A 8 13.80 11.33 -13.93
C ASP A 8 14.84 10.27 -14.36
N PRO A 9 16.00 10.68 -14.93
CA PRO A 9 17.02 9.74 -15.39
C PRO A 9 17.65 8.92 -14.27
N ASP A 10 17.61 9.41 -13.02
CA ASP A 10 18.16 8.74 -11.84
C ASP A 10 17.09 7.88 -11.14
N ARG A 11 15.81 8.10 -11.46
CA ARG A 11 14.66 7.36 -10.93
C ARG A 11 13.73 6.90 -12.07
N PRO A 12 14.25 6.10 -13.02
CA PRO A 12 13.47 5.66 -14.17
C PRO A 12 12.28 4.81 -13.73
N ARG A 13 11.17 4.94 -14.45
CA ARG A 13 9.87 4.37 -14.04
C ARG A 13 9.73 2.89 -14.34
N GLY A 14 10.61 2.35 -15.18
CA GLY A 14 10.53 0.98 -15.69
C GLY A 14 9.77 0.87 -17.01
N HIS A 15 9.16 1.95 -17.48
CA HIS A 15 8.49 2.02 -18.79
C HIS A 15 8.67 3.40 -19.41
N ALA A 16 8.81 3.46 -20.72
CA ALA A 16 9.11 4.70 -21.43
C ALA A 16 8.54 4.72 -22.84
N LEU A 17 8.14 5.91 -23.31
CA LEU A 17 7.96 6.18 -24.74
C LEU A 17 9.31 6.65 -25.31
N VAL A 18 9.73 6.03 -26.40
CA VAL A 18 10.91 6.47 -27.17
C VAL A 18 10.41 7.00 -28.49
N PHE A 19 10.83 8.21 -28.84
CA PHE A 19 10.49 8.79 -30.12
C PHE A 19 11.72 9.13 -30.96
N PHE A 20 11.51 9.16 -32.27
CA PHE A 20 12.51 9.48 -33.27
C PHE A 20 11.90 10.47 -34.26
N ARG A 21 12.75 11.34 -34.81
CA ARG A 21 12.39 12.24 -35.91
C ARG A 21 12.91 11.68 -37.22
N ASP A 22 12.15 11.82 -38.28
CA ASP A 22 12.65 11.48 -39.61
C ASP A 22 13.69 12.53 -40.07
N GLY A 23 14.83 12.07 -40.56
CA GLY A 23 15.88 12.94 -41.09
C GLY A 23 15.45 13.72 -42.33
N ASP A 24 14.54 13.18 -43.13
CA ASP A 24 14.01 13.83 -44.33
C ASP A 24 12.70 14.61 -44.04
N SER A 25 12.11 14.44 -42.85
CA SER A 25 10.89 15.13 -42.41
C SER A 25 10.85 15.31 -40.88
N PRO A 26 11.51 16.35 -40.34
CA PRO A 26 11.70 16.52 -38.90
C PRO A 26 10.41 16.62 -38.08
N ASP A 27 9.31 17.03 -38.71
CA ASP A 27 7.98 17.14 -38.09
C ASP A 27 7.29 15.78 -37.92
N GLN A 28 7.79 14.74 -38.59
CA GLN A 28 7.27 13.38 -38.45
C GLN A 28 7.89 12.68 -37.24
N VAL A 29 7.03 12.29 -36.31
CA VAL A 29 7.41 11.58 -35.10
C VAL A 29 7.08 10.09 -35.26
N TRP A 30 8.06 9.26 -34.92
CA TRP A 30 7.96 7.82 -34.88
C TRP A 30 8.22 7.36 -33.46
N ALA A 31 7.39 6.47 -32.93
CA ALA A 31 7.46 6.09 -31.52
C ALA A 31 7.39 4.58 -31.31
N THR A 32 8.04 4.12 -30.25
CA THR A 32 7.91 2.77 -29.69
C THR A 32 7.79 2.89 -28.17
N TYR A 33 7.13 1.91 -27.56
CA TYR A 33 7.02 1.81 -26.11
C TYR A 33 8.00 0.78 -25.57
N LEU A 34 8.78 1.16 -24.57
CA LEU A 34 9.73 0.30 -23.86
C LEU A 34 9.16 -0.12 -22.51
N VAL A 35 9.24 -1.41 -22.20
CA VAL A 35 8.90 -1.95 -20.87
C VAL A 35 10.08 -2.72 -20.31
N VAL A 36 10.50 -2.39 -19.09
CA VAL A 36 11.51 -3.14 -18.33
C VAL A 36 10.81 -4.02 -17.29
N ALA A 37 10.88 -5.34 -17.46
CA ALA A 37 10.26 -6.26 -16.52
C ALA A 37 10.91 -6.18 -15.12
N PRO A 38 10.15 -5.89 -14.05
CA PRO A 38 10.69 -5.76 -12.69
C PRO A 38 10.93 -7.12 -12.01
N ILE A 39 10.37 -8.20 -12.55
CA ILE A 39 10.50 -9.57 -12.03
C ILE A 39 11.17 -10.41 -13.12
N LYS A 40 12.11 -11.28 -12.72
CA LYS A 40 12.76 -12.22 -13.63
C LYS A 40 11.70 -13.09 -14.31
N MET A 41 11.46 -12.84 -15.59
CA MET A 41 10.58 -13.63 -16.43
C MET A 41 11.41 -14.60 -17.26
N ASP A 42 11.16 -15.90 -17.09
CA ASP A 42 11.73 -16.93 -17.95
C ASP A 42 10.78 -17.16 -19.14
N LEU A 43 11.03 -16.42 -20.22
CA LEU A 43 10.24 -16.52 -21.47
C LEU A 43 10.26 -17.93 -22.06
N GLY A 44 11.30 -18.73 -21.79
CA GLY A 44 11.41 -20.12 -22.23
C GLY A 44 10.25 -21.00 -21.74
N LYS A 45 9.67 -20.69 -20.57
CA LYS A 45 8.52 -21.41 -20.01
C LYS A 45 7.20 -21.17 -20.75
N TYR A 46 7.13 -20.13 -21.57
CA TYR A 46 5.88 -19.68 -22.20
C TYR A 46 5.89 -19.83 -23.73
N ILE A 47 7.00 -20.33 -24.31
CA ILE A 47 7.10 -20.56 -25.75
C ILE A 47 6.65 -21.98 -26.07
N PRO A 48 5.67 -22.16 -26.98
CA PRO A 48 5.29 -23.48 -27.45
C PRO A 48 6.49 -24.18 -28.10
N ALA A 49 6.66 -25.48 -27.84
CA ALA A 49 7.81 -26.27 -28.30
C ALA A 49 8.08 -26.16 -29.82
N ALA A 50 7.04 -25.94 -30.62
CA ALA A 50 7.14 -25.75 -32.07
C ALA A 50 7.98 -24.52 -32.51
N PHE A 51 8.12 -23.51 -31.64
CA PHE A 51 8.79 -22.24 -31.95
C PHE A 51 10.11 -22.04 -31.19
N ALA A 52 10.48 -23.00 -30.32
CA ALA A 52 11.61 -22.86 -29.41
C ALA A 52 12.95 -22.66 -30.14
N SER A 53 13.21 -23.38 -31.23
CA SER A 53 14.47 -23.27 -31.98
C SER A 53 14.63 -21.95 -32.75
N GLN A 54 13.53 -21.31 -33.15
CA GLN A 54 13.53 -20.05 -33.89
C GLN A 54 13.63 -18.84 -32.95
N LEU A 55 12.93 -18.88 -31.81
CA LEU A 55 12.90 -17.77 -30.84
C LEU A 55 14.05 -17.84 -29.82
N ALA A 56 14.64 -19.01 -29.55
CA ALA A 56 15.74 -19.13 -28.60
C ALA A 56 16.93 -18.22 -28.94
N GLY A 57 17.24 -18.02 -30.22
CA GLY A 57 18.30 -17.10 -30.66
C GLY A 57 17.98 -15.63 -30.37
N GLN A 58 16.73 -15.21 -30.57
CA GLN A 58 16.28 -13.84 -30.29
C GLN A 58 16.16 -13.56 -28.79
N LEU A 59 15.84 -14.57 -28.00
CA LEU A 59 15.70 -14.47 -26.54
C LEU A 59 17.03 -14.57 -25.81
N ALA A 60 18.00 -15.34 -26.33
CA ALA A 60 19.35 -15.38 -25.79
C ALA A 60 20.11 -14.07 -26.03
N ALA A 61 19.77 -13.34 -27.10
CA ALA A 61 20.27 -11.99 -27.36
C ALA A 61 19.57 -10.92 -26.50
N ALA A 62 18.40 -11.21 -25.92
CA ALA A 62 17.66 -10.35 -25.01
C ALA A 62 18.23 -10.40 -23.58
N GLY A 63 19.46 -9.96 -23.41
CA GLY A 63 19.87 -9.31 -22.16
C GLY A 63 19.85 -7.81 -22.42
N PRO A 64 19.00 -6.98 -21.77
CA PRO A 64 18.34 -7.16 -20.48
C PRO A 64 16.79 -7.12 -20.62
N SER A 65 16.10 -7.05 -19.50
CA SER A 65 14.65 -7.01 -19.27
C SER A 65 13.81 -5.95 -20.03
N ALA A 66 14.35 -5.24 -21.04
CA ALA A 66 13.65 -4.22 -21.83
C ALA A 66 13.00 -4.80 -23.11
N TYR A 67 11.73 -4.50 -23.31
CA TYR A 67 10.92 -4.98 -24.44
C TYR A 67 10.34 -3.80 -25.23
N PRO A 68 10.84 -3.52 -26.45
CA PRO A 68 10.24 -2.54 -27.36
C PRO A 68 8.99 -3.07 -28.03
N LEU A 69 7.93 -2.27 -28.00
CA LEU A 69 6.59 -2.60 -28.45
C LEU A 69 5.98 -1.37 -29.16
N PRO A 70 5.85 -1.38 -30.50
CA PRO A 70 6.38 -2.38 -31.45
C PRO A 70 7.93 -2.34 -31.56
N PRO A 71 8.60 -3.44 -31.97
CA PRO A 71 10.06 -3.49 -32.07
C PRO A 71 10.67 -2.47 -33.06
N VAL A 72 9.92 -2.15 -34.11
CA VAL A 72 10.22 -1.07 -35.05
C VAL A 72 9.29 0.08 -34.71
N PRO A 73 9.79 1.31 -34.49
CA PRO A 73 8.94 2.46 -34.18
C PRO A 73 7.90 2.69 -35.27
N GLU A 74 6.69 3.05 -34.88
CA GLU A 74 5.59 3.36 -35.79
C GLU A 74 5.31 4.86 -35.80
N ARG A 75 4.79 5.35 -36.93
CA ARG A 75 4.44 6.76 -37.06
C ARG A 75 3.35 7.12 -36.06
N TYR A 76 3.59 8.17 -35.28
CA TYR A 76 2.62 8.70 -34.32
C TYR A 76 1.98 9.97 -34.88
N GLU A 77 0.71 9.89 -35.26
CA GLU A 77 0.02 10.98 -35.98
C GLU A 77 -0.17 12.25 -35.16
N GLY A 78 -0.23 12.15 -33.83
CA GLY A 78 -0.43 13.29 -32.93
C GLY A 78 0.80 14.22 -32.81
N GLY A 79 1.93 13.86 -33.40
CA GLY A 79 3.18 14.61 -33.27
C GLY A 79 3.76 14.59 -31.85
N LEU A 80 4.78 15.42 -31.60
CA LEU A 80 5.53 15.41 -30.35
C LEU A 80 4.68 15.88 -29.17
N ASP A 81 3.89 16.95 -29.33
CA ASP A 81 3.09 17.53 -28.24
C ASP A 81 2.06 16.53 -27.67
N ALA A 82 1.38 15.78 -28.55
CA ALA A 82 0.45 14.75 -28.12
C ALA A 82 1.16 13.56 -27.44
N LEU A 83 2.38 13.25 -27.88
CA LEU A 83 3.19 12.18 -27.29
C LEU A 83 3.72 12.57 -25.90
N GLU A 84 4.16 13.82 -25.72
CA GLU A 84 4.52 14.40 -24.43
C GLU A 84 3.32 14.34 -23.46
N ARG A 85 2.13 14.69 -23.94
CA ARG A 85 0.91 14.59 -23.14
C ARG A 85 0.51 13.15 -22.81
N LEU A 86 0.72 12.22 -23.74
CA LEU A 86 0.49 10.80 -23.50
C LEU A 86 1.43 10.26 -22.40
N ALA A 87 2.71 10.63 -22.45
CA ALA A 87 3.70 10.27 -21.44
C ALA A 87 3.29 10.80 -20.05
N GLU A 88 2.83 12.06 -19.97
CA GLU A 88 2.33 12.64 -18.72
C GLU A 88 1.12 11.88 -18.16
N LEU A 89 0.09 11.65 -18.99
CA LEU A 89 -1.15 10.96 -18.58
C LEU A 89 -0.91 9.55 -18.07
N ARG A 90 0.05 8.84 -18.68
CA ARG A 90 0.41 7.48 -18.31
C ARG A 90 1.47 7.43 -17.22
N ASN A 91 2.05 8.59 -16.90
CA ASN A 91 3.16 8.70 -15.96
C ASN A 91 4.32 7.81 -16.45
N ASP A 92 4.67 7.94 -17.73
CA ASP A 92 5.75 7.24 -18.43
C ASP A 92 6.97 8.16 -18.56
N ASP A 93 8.17 7.59 -18.68
CA ASP A 93 9.33 8.38 -19.10
C ASP A 93 9.24 8.66 -20.60
N LEU A 94 9.78 9.79 -21.06
CA LEU A 94 9.85 10.12 -22.48
C LEU A 94 11.31 10.33 -22.89
N ILE A 95 11.75 9.57 -23.89
CA ILE A 95 13.14 9.56 -24.34
C ILE A 95 13.21 10.01 -25.80
N ASP A 96 14.07 11.01 -26.06
CA ASP A 96 14.45 11.41 -27.42
C ASP A 96 15.50 10.44 -27.95
N GLY A 97 15.07 9.58 -28.86
CA GLY A 97 15.91 8.62 -29.57
C GLY A 97 16.70 9.23 -30.72
N GLY A 98 16.53 10.53 -30.99
CA GLY A 98 17.25 11.27 -32.02
C GLY A 98 16.59 11.20 -33.39
N THR A 99 17.44 11.24 -34.42
CA THR A 99 17.00 11.29 -35.82
C THR A 99 17.36 10.00 -36.52
N LEU A 100 16.39 9.36 -37.17
CA LEU A 100 16.57 8.15 -37.95
C LEU A 100 15.96 8.33 -39.34
N ARG A 101 16.56 7.69 -40.35
CA ARG A 101 15.94 7.59 -41.67
C ARG A 101 14.94 6.45 -41.66
N MET A 102 13.65 6.77 -41.65
CA MET A 102 12.57 5.78 -41.58
C MET A 102 12.18 5.22 -42.96
N SER A 103 12.97 5.51 -44.01
CA SER A 103 12.82 4.92 -45.34
C SER A 103 13.10 3.42 -45.40
N ASP A 104 13.90 2.90 -44.45
CA ASP A 104 14.13 1.47 -44.26
C ASP A 104 13.96 1.12 -42.76
N PRO A 105 12.84 0.51 -42.37
CA PRO A 105 12.48 0.32 -40.96
C PRO A 105 13.42 -0.62 -40.19
N LEU A 106 14.22 -1.46 -40.88
CA LEU A 106 15.15 -2.37 -40.22
C LEU A 106 16.33 -1.64 -39.56
N TYR A 107 16.69 -0.44 -40.04
CA TYR A 107 17.75 0.37 -39.42
C TYR A 107 17.36 0.90 -38.03
N ALA A 108 16.07 0.95 -37.70
CA ALA A 108 15.61 1.40 -36.39
C ALA A 108 15.74 0.30 -35.31
N LEU A 109 15.91 -0.97 -35.69
CA LEU A 109 16.00 -2.08 -34.73
C LEU A 109 17.20 -1.95 -33.79
N GLN A 110 18.40 -1.67 -34.33
CA GLN A 110 19.61 -1.58 -33.52
C GLN A 110 19.58 -0.36 -32.57
N PRO A 111 19.27 0.87 -33.03
CA PRO A 111 19.13 2.02 -32.13
C PRO A 111 18.09 1.82 -31.03
N VAL A 112 16.94 1.22 -31.35
CA VAL A 112 15.90 0.92 -30.35
C VAL A 112 16.40 -0.10 -29.32
N ALA A 113 17.09 -1.15 -29.77
CA ALA A 113 17.69 -2.14 -28.88
C ALA A 113 18.75 -1.51 -27.96
N ASP A 114 19.62 -0.65 -28.48
CA ASP A 114 20.67 0.03 -27.71
C ASP A 114 20.08 1.00 -26.67
N ILE A 115 19.01 1.71 -27.02
CA ILE A 115 18.26 2.57 -26.08
C ILE A 115 17.59 1.71 -25.00
N GLY A 116 16.94 0.62 -25.40
CA GLY A 116 16.30 -0.33 -24.48
C GLY A 116 17.29 -0.91 -23.47
N ALA A 117 18.46 -1.34 -23.93
CA ALA A 117 19.52 -1.86 -23.06
C ALA A 117 20.01 -0.81 -22.04
N GLN A 118 20.30 0.41 -22.50
CA GLN A 118 20.71 1.53 -21.63
C GLN A 118 19.61 1.87 -20.60
N TYR A 119 18.34 1.85 -21.01
CA TYR A 119 17.23 2.18 -20.12
C TYR A 119 17.03 1.09 -19.06
N ALA A 120 17.06 -0.19 -19.45
CA ALA A 120 16.99 -1.30 -18.51
C ALA A 120 18.16 -1.31 -17.51
N GLU A 121 19.38 -1.00 -17.94
CA GLU A 121 20.52 -0.88 -17.04
C GLU A 121 20.25 0.15 -15.93
N ARG A 122 19.73 1.33 -16.29
CA ARG A 122 19.36 2.37 -15.31
C ARG A 122 18.26 1.90 -14.35
N CYS A 123 17.24 1.22 -14.85
CA CYS A 123 16.18 0.65 -14.00
C CYS A 123 16.75 -0.36 -13.00
N VAL A 124 17.61 -1.28 -13.47
CA VAL A 124 18.27 -2.27 -12.61
C VAL A 124 19.14 -1.59 -11.56
N SER A 125 19.93 -0.59 -11.95
CA SER A 125 20.78 0.16 -11.02
C SER A 125 19.97 0.90 -9.95
N TYR A 126 18.89 1.58 -10.34
CA TYR A 126 18.02 2.30 -9.41
C TYR A 126 17.36 1.36 -8.41
N VAL A 127 16.81 0.23 -8.88
CA VAL A 127 16.18 -0.77 -8.02
C VAL A 127 17.20 -1.40 -7.07
N ALA A 128 18.40 -1.71 -7.55
CA ALA A 128 19.49 -2.25 -6.72
C ALA A 128 19.98 -1.25 -5.66
N SER A 129 19.84 0.05 -5.90
CA SER A 129 20.16 1.09 -4.91
C SER A 129 19.01 1.40 -3.96
N GLN A 130 17.81 0.84 -4.19
CA GLN A 130 16.69 0.99 -3.27
C GLN A 130 16.74 -0.08 -2.17
N PRO A 131 16.42 0.28 -0.92
CA PRO A 131 16.32 -0.69 0.15
C PRO A 131 14.97 -1.42 0.10
N LEU A 132 14.82 -2.35 -0.85
CA LEU A 132 13.57 -3.13 -1.01
C LEU A 132 13.26 -4.03 0.19
N ASP A 133 14.31 -4.49 0.88
CA ASP A 133 14.23 -5.33 2.09
C ASP A 133 14.24 -4.50 3.39
N GLN A 134 14.11 -3.17 3.31
CA GLN A 134 13.87 -2.42 4.54
C GLN A 134 12.54 -2.91 5.13
N PRO A 135 12.50 -3.32 6.42
CA PRO A 135 11.22 -3.45 7.09
C PRO A 135 10.52 -2.12 6.87
N VAL A 136 9.25 -2.17 6.47
CA VAL A 136 8.40 -0.97 6.39
C VAL A 136 8.57 -0.31 7.74
N THR A 137 9.43 0.70 7.81
CA THR A 137 9.50 1.56 8.96
C THR A 137 8.21 2.29 8.79
N GLU A 138 7.22 1.97 9.62
CA GLU A 138 6.05 2.81 9.80
C GLU A 138 6.62 4.19 10.16
N SER A 139 6.91 4.97 9.12
CA SER A 139 7.00 6.40 9.22
C SER A 139 5.56 6.75 9.54
N VAL A 140 5.27 6.80 10.84
CA VAL A 140 4.16 7.56 11.38
C VAL A 140 4.49 9.02 11.07
N ALA A 141 4.46 9.36 9.77
CA ALA A 141 4.20 10.70 9.34
C ALA A 141 2.83 10.99 9.93
N THR A 142 2.83 11.79 10.97
CA THR A 142 1.66 12.48 11.53
C THR A 142 1.08 13.41 10.47
N ALA A 143 0.60 12.84 9.37
CA ALA A 143 -0.34 13.45 8.47
C ALA A 143 -1.72 13.12 9.04
N ALA A 144 -2.33 14.10 9.69
CA ALA A 144 -3.74 14.07 10.06
C ALA A 144 -4.57 13.67 8.82
N GLY A 145 -5.02 12.42 8.74
CA GLY A 145 -5.79 11.91 7.62
C GLY A 145 -5.50 10.47 7.16
N GLY A 146 -4.53 9.77 7.76
CA GLY A 146 -4.39 8.33 7.56
C GLY A 146 -5.60 7.57 8.13
N MET A 147 -6.34 6.89 7.27
CA MET A 147 -7.53 6.10 7.65
C MET A 147 -7.08 4.93 8.54
N ASP A 148 -7.35 5.00 9.84
CA ASP A 148 -7.05 3.95 10.81
C ASP A 148 -7.93 2.72 10.48
N VAL A 149 -7.32 1.68 9.91
CA VAL A 149 -8.02 0.46 9.49
C VAL A 149 -8.69 -0.23 10.68
N ASP A 150 -8.08 -0.17 11.86
CA ASP A 150 -8.70 -0.70 13.08
C ASP A 150 -9.93 0.12 13.48
N ASP A 151 -9.93 1.44 13.24
CA ASP A 151 -11.09 2.30 13.48
C ASP A 151 -12.25 1.98 12.53
N LEU A 152 -11.97 1.71 11.24
CA LEU A 152 -12.98 1.24 10.28
C LEU A 152 -13.60 -0.10 10.67
N LEU A 153 -12.78 -1.06 11.13
CA LEU A 153 -13.26 -2.35 11.59
C LEU A 153 -14.19 -2.20 12.80
N LEU A 154 -13.89 -1.27 13.70
CA LEU A 154 -14.75 -0.97 14.85
C LEU A 154 -16.08 -0.32 14.44
N GLN A 155 -16.13 0.49 13.38
CA GLN A 155 -17.38 1.11 12.91
C GLN A 155 -18.43 0.08 12.47
N VAL A 156 -18.00 -1.01 11.81
CA VAL A 156 -18.89 -2.06 11.29
C VAL A 156 -19.10 -3.23 12.26
N MET A 157 -18.39 -3.23 13.39
CA MET A 157 -18.45 -4.30 14.39
C MET A 157 -19.80 -4.24 15.14
N PRO A 158 -20.50 -5.37 15.34
CA PRO A 158 -21.68 -5.44 16.20
C PRO A 158 -21.35 -5.03 17.65
N ASP A 159 -22.28 -4.39 18.35
CA ASP A 159 -22.06 -3.94 19.73
C ASP A 159 -21.70 -5.11 20.67
N ARG A 160 -22.27 -6.31 20.43
CA ARG A 160 -21.90 -7.52 21.17
C ARG A 160 -20.41 -7.87 21.05
N ASP A 161 -19.85 -7.70 19.86
CA ASP A 161 -18.43 -7.99 19.60
C ASP A 161 -17.52 -6.90 20.18
N LYS A 162 -17.95 -5.63 20.13
CA LYS A 162 -17.25 -4.52 20.80
C LYS A 162 -17.21 -4.73 22.32
N VAL A 163 -18.34 -5.10 22.94
CA VAL A 163 -18.41 -5.42 24.38
C VAL A 163 -17.54 -6.64 24.72
N ALA A 164 -17.54 -7.69 23.90
CA ALA A 164 -16.67 -8.84 24.09
C ALA A 164 -15.17 -8.50 23.93
N ARG A 165 -14.83 -7.51 23.11
CA ARG A 165 -13.47 -6.97 23.00
C ARG A 165 -13.11 -6.15 24.24
N LEU A 166 -14.00 -5.29 24.73
CA LEU A 166 -13.80 -4.57 25.99
C LEU A 166 -13.60 -5.54 27.17
N ALA A 167 -14.37 -6.61 27.26
CA ALA A 167 -14.21 -7.62 28.31
C ALA A 167 -12.81 -8.25 28.32
N ARG A 168 -12.29 -8.61 27.13
CA ARG A 168 -10.92 -9.12 26.98
C ARG A 168 -9.88 -8.08 27.40
N LEU A 169 -10.02 -6.84 26.92
CA LEU A 169 -9.10 -5.75 27.26
C LEU A 169 -9.14 -5.40 28.76
N THR A 170 -10.29 -5.48 29.42
CA THR A 170 -10.42 -5.31 30.87
C THR A 170 -9.55 -6.33 31.60
N GLY A 171 -9.64 -7.62 31.24
CA GLY A 171 -8.78 -8.65 31.84
C GLY A 171 -7.29 -8.40 31.62
N THR A 172 -6.90 -8.03 30.39
CA THR A 172 -5.51 -7.66 30.06
C THR A 172 -5.02 -6.46 30.89
N LEU A 173 -5.85 -5.42 31.04
CA LEU A 173 -5.52 -4.23 31.80
C LEU A 173 -5.33 -4.56 33.30
N ARG A 174 -6.24 -5.36 33.87
CA ARG A 174 -6.14 -5.80 35.27
C ARG A 174 -4.84 -6.57 35.53
N TYR A 175 -4.51 -7.52 34.65
CA TYR A 175 -3.26 -8.27 34.72
C TYR A 175 -2.03 -7.36 34.68
N ALA A 176 -2.03 -6.36 33.79
CA ALA A 176 -0.93 -5.41 33.67
C ALA A 176 -0.76 -4.52 34.92
N ILE A 177 -1.86 -4.08 35.52
CA ILE A 177 -1.86 -3.29 36.76
C ILE A 177 -1.33 -4.12 37.93
N GLU A 178 -1.80 -5.36 38.07
CA GLU A 178 -1.33 -6.29 39.12
C GLU A 178 0.14 -6.67 38.94
N GLY A 179 0.60 -6.78 37.69
CA GLY A 179 2.01 -7.01 37.33
C GLY A 179 2.91 -5.78 37.39
N GLY A 180 2.36 -4.57 37.60
CA GLY A 180 3.12 -3.32 37.63
C GLY A 180 3.66 -2.86 36.26
N ASP A 181 3.17 -3.40 35.14
CA ASP A 181 3.56 -2.97 33.80
C ASP A 181 2.75 -1.73 33.37
N ALA A 182 3.21 -0.56 33.82
CA ALA A 182 2.57 0.72 33.53
C ALA A 182 2.50 1.04 32.02
N ARG A 183 3.47 0.55 31.22
CA ARG A 183 3.48 0.76 29.78
C ARG A 183 2.37 -0.05 29.12
N HIS A 184 2.29 -1.34 29.41
CA HIS A 184 1.24 -2.20 28.86
C HIS A 184 -0.16 -1.77 29.34
N ALA A 185 -0.28 -1.31 30.59
CA ALA A 185 -1.53 -0.76 31.10
C ALA A 185 -1.97 0.49 30.31
N SER A 186 -1.04 1.41 30.02
CA SER A 186 -1.35 2.62 29.24
C SER A 186 -1.72 2.29 27.79
N GLU A 187 -1.04 1.35 27.15
CA GLU A 187 -1.35 0.87 25.81
C GLU A 187 -2.76 0.25 25.78
N THR A 188 -3.06 -0.64 26.74
CA THR A 188 -4.38 -1.30 26.83
C THR A 188 -5.51 -0.30 27.07
N VAL A 189 -5.31 0.73 27.89
CA VAL A 189 -6.30 1.81 28.08
C VAL A 189 -6.56 2.55 26.77
N GLY A 190 -5.51 2.84 26.00
CA GLY A 190 -5.64 3.44 24.67
C GLY A 190 -6.51 2.59 23.74
N ASP A 191 -6.30 1.28 23.72
CA ASP A 191 -7.10 0.33 22.93
C ASP A 191 -8.57 0.30 23.38
N MET A 192 -8.82 0.26 24.69
CA MET A 192 -10.19 0.31 25.23
C MET A 192 -10.90 1.60 24.81
N GLN A 193 -10.20 2.75 24.85
CA GLN A 193 -10.75 4.03 24.40
C GLN A 193 -11.08 4.03 22.90
N ARG A 194 -10.29 3.34 22.06
CA ARG A 194 -10.64 3.19 20.62
C ARG A 194 -11.94 2.42 20.45
N VAL A 195 -12.13 1.31 21.18
CA VAL A 195 -13.38 0.54 21.13
C VAL A 195 -14.56 1.36 21.69
N ALA A 196 -14.36 2.07 22.80
CA ALA A 196 -15.37 2.87 23.46
C ALA A 196 -15.96 3.96 22.55
N ARG A 197 -15.16 4.59 21.70
CA ARG A 197 -15.61 5.61 20.73
C ARG A 197 -16.67 5.12 19.75
N HIS A 198 -16.78 3.81 19.54
CA HIS A 198 -17.74 3.18 18.64
C HIS A 198 -18.91 2.50 19.37
N LEU A 199 -19.03 2.67 20.69
CA LEU A 199 -20.15 2.20 21.50
C LEU A 199 -21.02 3.37 21.95
N THR A 200 -22.32 3.12 22.10
CA THR A 200 -23.25 4.13 22.63
C THR A 200 -23.04 4.35 24.12
N ASP A 201 -23.23 5.58 24.59
CA ASP A 201 -23.10 5.99 26.01
C ASP A 201 -23.91 5.14 27.00
N LYS A 202 -25.01 4.50 26.56
CA LYS A 202 -25.81 3.59 27.41
C LYS A 202 -24.98 2.45 28.02
N TYR A 203 -23.88 2.06 27.37
CA TYR A 203 -22.95 1.03 27.85
C TYR A 203 -21.96 1.54 28.91
N ARG A 204 -21.88 2.86 29.15
CA ARG A 204 -20.97 3.50 30.12
C ARG A 204 -19.49 3.06 29.97
N PRO A 205 -18.93 3.04 28.74
CA PRO A 205 -17.60 2.47 28.50
C PRO A 205 -16.48 3.24 29.23
N ASP A 206 -16.60 4.55 29.41
CA ASP A 206 -15.60 5.35 30.12
C ASP A 206 -15.51 5.00 31.61
N GLU A 207 -16.65 4.69 32.23
CA GLU A 207 -16.69 4.28 33.64
C GLU A 207 -16.13 2.88 33.84
N LEU A 208 -16.38 1.98 32.88
CA LEU A 208 -15.72 0.68 32.82
C LEU A 208 -14.19 0.83 32.73
N ILE A 209 -13.70 1.69 31.84
CA ILE A 209 -12.26 1.94 31.66
C ILE A 209 -11.65 2.51 32.94
N ALA A 210 -12.34 3.46 33.58
CA ALA A 210 -11.91 4.05 34.84
C ALA A 210 -11.83 3.01 35.97
N ALA A 211 -12.86 2.17 36.10
CA ALA A 211 -12.87 1.07 37.07
C ALA A 211 -11.75 0.06 36.78
N ALA A 212 -11.60 -0.37 35.54
CA ALA A 212 -10.56 -1.33 35.14
C ALA A 212 -9.14 -0.80 35.40
N ARG A 213 -8.92 0.52 35.23
CA ARG A 213 -7.62 1.18 35.44
C ARG A 213 -7.25 1.38 36.92
N SER A 214 -8.23 1.40 37.82
CA SER A 214 -7.97 1.72 39.23
C SER A 214 -7.24 0.56 39.94
N ALA A 215 -6.22 0.89 40.74
CA ALA A 215 -5.51 -0.08 41.58
C ALA A 215 -6.21 -0.33 42.93
N GLU A 216 -7.39 0.27 43.14
CA GLU A 216 -8.14 0.09 44.37
C GLU A 216 -8.62 -1.36 44.54
N PRO A 217 -8.72 -1.87 45.78
CA PRO A 217 -9.13 -3.26 46.02
C PRO A 217 -10.48 -3.65 45.41
N ARG A 218 -11.40 -2.69 45.26
CA ARG A 218 -12.76 -2.89 44.73
C ARG A 218 -12.90 -2.62 43.23
N ALA A 219 -11.83 -2.14 42.60
CA ALA A 219 -11.85 -1.72 41.20
C ALA A 219 -12.13 -2.90 40.23
N ALA A 220 -11.65 -4.10 40.57
CA ALA A 220 -11.90 -5.31 39.80
C ALA A 220 -13.39 -5.68 39.81
N GLU A 221 -14.00 -5.73 41.00
CA GLU A 221 -15.43 -6.00 41.17
C GLU A 221 -16.29 -4.95 40.45
N LEU A 222 -15.90 -3.67 40.55
CA LEU A 222 -16.61 -2.59 39.85
C LEU A 222 -16.54 -2.76 38.32
N ALA A 223 -15.39 -3.14 37.77
CA ALA A 223 -15.23 -3.39 36.33
C ALA A 223 -16.05 -4.61 35.87
N GLU A 224 -16.13 -5.67 36.68
CA GLU A 224 -16.98 -6.83 36.42
C GLU A 224 -18.46 -6.46 36.36
N LEU A 225 -18.95 -5.67 37.33
CA LEU A 225 -20.33 -5.20 37.35
C LEU A 225 -20.67 -4.36 36.11
N PHE A 226 -19.75 -3.50 35.66
CA PHE A 226 -19.93 -2.74 34.42
C PHE A 226 -19.98 -3.64 33.17
N LEU A 227 -19.17 -4.70 33.10
CA LEU A 227 -19.23 -5.68 32.01
C LEU A 227 -20.53 -6.48 32.02
N GLU A 228 -20.96 -6.97 33.19
CA GLU A 228 -22.23 -7.68 33.32
C GLU A 228 -23.40 -6.80 32.88
N ARG A 229 -23.39 -5.54 33.31
CA ARG A 229 -24.37 -4.53 32.88
C ARG A 229 -24.41 -4.38 31.35
N CYS A 230 -23.26 -4.34 30.68
CA CYS A 230 -23.21 -4.27 29.22
C CYS A 230 -23.85 -5.49 28.55
N TYR A 231 -23.62 -6.69 29.08
CA TYR A 231 -24.25 -7.91 28.55
C TYR A 231 -25.75 -7.94 28.81
N ARG A 232 -26.23 -7.51 29.99
CA ARG A 232 -27.68 -7.38 30.25
C ARG A 232 -28.36 -6.40 29.30
N LEU A 233 -27.69 -5.30 28.95
CA LEU A 233 -28.18 -4.37 27.93
C LEU A 233 -28.23 -4.98 26.53
N LEU A 234 -27.27 -5.83 26.17
CA LEU A 234 -27.27 -6.55 24.88
C LEU A 234 -28.39 -7.60 24.81
N ASP A 235 -28.70 -8.24 25.93
CA ASP A 235 -29.73 -9.28 26.02
C ASP A 235 -31.12 -8.69 26.34
N GLU A 236 -31.26 -7.37 26.41
CA GLU A 236 -32.50 -6.63 26.72
C GLU A 236 -33.15 -7.00 28.07
N ASP A 237 -32.36 -7.49 29.03
CA ASP A 237 -32.79 -7.84 30.39
C ASP A 237 -32.77 -6.61 31.30
N TYR A 238 -33.75 -5.72 31.09
CA TYR A 238 -33.90 -4.49 31.87
C TYR A 238 -34.24 -4.74 33.35
N THR A 239 -34.77 -5.92 33.68
CA THR A 239 -35.08 -6.29 35.06
C THR A 239 -33.83 -6.47 35.91
N ALA A 240 -32.84 -7.19 35.42
CA ALA A 240 -31.56 -7.38 36.11
C ALA A 240 -30.71 -6.08 36.16
N LEU A 241 -30.94 -5.16 35.21
CA LEU A 241 -30.17 -3.93 35.09
C LEU A 241 -30.29 -3.02 36.31
N ALA A 242 -31.49 -2.90 36.89
CA ALA A 242 -31.73 -2.01 38.03
C ALA A 242 -30.98 -2.46 39.30
N ASP A 243 -30.84 -3.76 39.50
CA ASP A 243 -30.08 -4.31 40.63
C ASP A 243 -28.57 -4.15 40.42
N LEU A 244 -28.08 -4.30 39.18
CA LEU A 244 -26.68 -4.01 38.84
C LEU A 244 -26.34 -2.53 39.01
N ASP A 245 -27.22 -1.62 38.57
CA ASP A 245 -27.01 -0.18 38.76
C ASP A 245 -26.94 0.17 40.25
N ARG A 246 -27.77 -0.45 41.09
CA ARG A 246 -27.70 -0.26 42.56
C ARG A 246 -26.37 -0.75 43.13
N GLN A 247 -25.92 -1.93 42.73
CA GLN A 247 -24.63 -2.49 43.17
C GLN A 247 -23.44 -1.62 42.76
N ILE A 248 -23.46 -1.09 41.53
CA ILE A 248 -22.42 -0.19 41.02
C ILE A 248 -22.36 1.09 41.87
N GLU A 249 -23.50 1.72 42.15
CA GLU A 249 -23.53 2.95 42.93
C GLU A 249 -23.18 2.71 44.41
N ASP A 250 -23.62 1.60 45.00
CA ASP A 250 -23.22 1.20 46.36
C ASP A 250 -21.71 0.96 46.47
N LEU A 251 -21.08 0.40 45.44
CA LEU A 251 -19.65 0.11 45.42
C LEU A 251 -18.80 1.38 45.19
N LYS A 252 -19.30 2.34 44.39
CA LYS A 252 -18.69 3.66 44.20
C LYS A 252 -18.78 4.58 45.42
N GLY A 253 -19.85 4.45 46.21
CA GLY A 253 -20.11 5.31 47.37
C GLY A 253 -19.34 4.94 48.64
N ARG A 254 -18.50 3.89 48.62
CA ARG A 254 -17.79 3.33 49.78
C ARG A 254 -16.28 3.43 49.65
#